data_AF-A0A1M5BPT3-F1
#
_entry.id   AF-A0A1M5BPT3-F1
#
_cell.length_a   1.000
_cell.length_b   1.000
_cell.length_c   1.000
_cell.angle_alpha   90.00
_cell.angle_beta   90.00
_cell.angle_gamma   90.00
#
_symmetry.space_group_name_H-M   'P 1'
#
loop_
_entity.id
_entity.type
_entity.pdbx_description
1 polymer ?
#
loop_
_entity_poly.entity_id
_entity_poly.type
_entity_poly.pdbx_seq_one_letter_code
_entity_poly.pdbx_strand_id
1 'polypeptide(L)'
;MAVRPAHPVAIMLDEAMSQLDQETAVFVLKAIEECATPYGDTVISIAHSEYAIHKDSYVIVLGPNGMGIVEQGWKAELASNPNSAYNQHFKD
;
A
#
# COMPACT_ATOMS: atom_id res chain seq x y z
N MET A 1 2.04 10.62 -33.04
CA MET A 1 1.81 10.81 -31.59
C MET A 1 0.80 9.77 -31.18
N ALA A 2 1.24 8.67 -30.55
CA ALA A 2 0.34 7.58 -30.18
C ALA A 2 -0.60 8.07 -29.08
N VAL A 3 -1.91 8.00 -29.34
CA VAL A 3 -2.93 8.20 -28.31
C VAL A 3 -2.72 7.09 -27.28
N ARG A 4 -2.35 7.45 -26.05
CA ARG A 4 -2.28 6.50 -24.95
C ARG A 4 -3.69 5.90 -24.82
N PRO A 5 -3.91 4.58 -24.98
CA PRO A 5 -5.21 3.99 -24.65
C PRO A 5 -5.52 4.39 -23.21
N ALA A 6 -6.81 4.55 -22.84
CA ALA A 6 -7.22 5.08 -21.54
C ALA A 6 -6.49 4.38 -20.39
N HIS A 7 -5.38 4.97 -19.96
CA HIS A 7 -4.48 4.43 -18.96
C HIS A 7 -4.63 5.31 -17.74
N PRO A 8 -4.99 4.75 -16.58
CA PRO A 8 -5.09 5.55 -15.37
C PRO A 8 -3.71 6.12 -15.05
N VAL A 9 -3.67 7.40 -14.64
CA VAL A 9 -2.44 8.01 -14.11
C VAL A 9 -2.21 7.63 -12.64
N ALA A 10 -3.29 7.22 -11.96
CA ALA A 10 -3.28 6.74 -10.59
C ALA A 10 -4.38 5.70 -10.38
N ILE A 11 -4.07 4.70 -9.54
CA ILE A 11 -4.99 3.65 -9.08
C ILE A 11 -5.24 3.88 -7.59
N MET A 12 -6.50 4.02 -7.18
CA MET A 12 -6.88 4.17 -5.78
C MET A 12 -7.64 2.93 -5.32
N LEU A 13 -7.15 2.28 -4.28
CA LEU A 13 -7.70 1.05 -3.71
C LEU A 13 -8.18 1.33 -2.29
N ASP A 14 -9.49 1.20 -2.08
CA ASP A 14 -10.10 1.34 -0.76
C ASP A 14 -10.36 -0.05 -0.18
N GLU A 15 -9.50 -0.48 0.75
CA GLU A 15 -9.58 -1.78 1.44
C GLU A 15 -9.80 -2.99 0.50
N ALA A 16 -9.30 -2.91 -0.73
CA ALA A 16 -9.62 -3.87 -1.80
C ALA A 16 -9.14 -5.31 -1.51
N MET A 17 -8.25 -5.49 -0.52
CA MET A 17 -7.70 -6.78 -0.12
C MET A 17 -8.26 -7.30 1.21
N SER A 18 -9.18 -6.57 1.86
CA SER A 18 -9.68 -6.88 3.22
C SER A 18 -10.43 -8.21 3.33
N GLN A 19 -11.03 -8.68 2.25
CA GLN A 19 -11.80 -9.93 2.20
C GLN A 19 -10.99 -11.12 1.65
N LEU A 20 -9.73 -10.89 1.29
CA LEU A 20 -8.87 -11.92 0.72
C LEU A 20 -8.06 -12.58 1.82
N ASP A 21 -7.81 -13.87 1.68
CA ASP A 21 -6.77 -14.52 2.46
C ASP A 21 -5.39 -13.95 2.08
N GLN A 22 -4.40 -14.18 2.93
CA GLN A 22 -3.06 -13.64 2.78
C GLN A 22 -2.40 -14.02 1.43
N GLU A 23 -2.57 -15.27 0.97
CA GLU A 23 -1.95 -15.73 -0.27
C GLU A 23 -2.59 -15.04 -1.47
N THR A 24 -3.93 -14.98 -1.49
CA THR A 24 -4.68 -14.30 -2.54
C THR A 24 -4.38 -12.80 -2.57
N ALA A 25 -4.28 -12.13 -1.41
CA ALA A 25 -3.93 -10.72 -1.33
C ALA A 25 -2.55 -10.43 -1.93
N VAL A 26 -1.54 -11.25 -1.59
CA VAL A 26 -0.19 -11.12 -2.16
C VAL A 26 -0.20 -11.33 -3.67
N PHE A 27 -0.97 -12.31 -4.16
CA PHE A 27 -1.12 -12.54 -5.60
C PHE A 27 -1.74 -11.33 -6.32
N VAL A 28 -2.81 -10.75 -5.77
CA VAL A 28 -3.49 -9.59 -6.37
C VAL A 28 -2.61 -8.35 -6.35
N LEU A 29 -1.89 -8.08 -5.25
CA LEU A 29 -0.94 -6.96 -5.17
C LEU A 29 0.13 -7.04 -6.27
N LYS A 30 0.66 -8.24 -6.52
CA LYS A 30 1.63 -8.46 -7.59
C LYS A 30 1.03 -8.20 -8.97
N ALA A 31 -0.20 -8.65 -9.20
CA ALA A 31 -0.90 -8.36 -10.47
C ALA A 31 -1.10 -6.85 -10.69
N ILE A 32 -1.42 -6.11 -9.62
CA ILE A 32 -1.54 -4.63 -9.67
C ILE A 32 -0.20 -3.98 -10.00
N GLU A 33 0.89 -4.41 -9.36
CA GLU A 33 2.25 -3.93 -9.63
C GLU A 33 2.65 -4.16 -11.09
N GLU A 34 2.38 -5.35 -11.64
CA GLU A 34 2.67 -5.72 -13.03
C GLU A 34 1.86 -4.87 -14.03
N CYS A 35 0.66 -4.42 -13.66
CA CYS A 35 -0.14 -3.52 -14.48
C CYS A 35 0.32 -2.06 -14.39
N ALA A 36 0.68 -1.58 -13.19
CA ALA A 36 0.99 -0.17 -12.93
C ALA A 36 2.41 0.22 -13.37
N THR A 37 3.39 -0.65 -13.11
CA THR A 37 4.83 -0.36 -13.30
C THR A 37 5.22 0.00 -14.74
N PRO A 38 4.75 -0.71 -15.79
CA PRO A 38 5.17 -0.43 -17.17
C PRO A 38 4.82 0.98 -17.67
N TYR A 39 3.85 1.63 -17.01
CA TYR A 39 3.31 2.91 -17.41
C TYR A 39 3.63 4.03 -16.41
N GLY A 40 4.32 3.70 -15.31
CA GLY A 40 4.66 4.64 -14.25
C GLY A 40 3.44 5.13 -13.47
N ASP A 41 2.41 4.29 -13.34
CA ASP A 41 1.21 4.67 -12.61
C ASP A 41 1.47 4.70 -11.10
N THR A 42 0.80 5.61 -10.41
CA THR A 42 0.85 5.67 -8.94
C THR A 42 -0.27 4.82 -8.34
N VAL A 43 0.06 3.90 -7.44
CA VAL A 43 -0.94 3.12 -6.68
C VAL A 43 -1.03 3.67 -5.26
N ILE A 44 -2.24 4.03 -4.84
CA ILE A 44 -2.57 4.48 -3.49
C ILE A 44 -3.54 3.46 -2.91
N SER A 45 -3.20 2.85 -1.78
CA SER A 45 -4.05 1.84 -1.13
C SER A 45 -4.24 2.14 0.34
N ILE A 46 -5.45 1.87 0.84
CA ILE A 46 -5.76 1.80 2.26
C ILE A 46 -5.61 0.33 2.69
N ALA A 47 -4.87 0.09 3.77
CA ALA A 47 -4.56 -1.24 4.25
C ALA A 47 -4.69 -1.32 5.77
N HIS A 48 -5.34 -2.38 6.25
CA HIS A 48 -5.47 -2.72 7.67
C HIS A 48 -4.60 -3.92 8.08
N SER A 49 -3.89 -4.53 7.13
CA SER A 49 -3.05 -5.70 7.40
C SER A 49 -1.72 -5.61 6.67
N GLU A 50 -0.66 -6.15 7.28
CA GLU A 50 0.71 -5.99 6.77
C GLU A 50 0.90 -6.63 5.39
N TYR A 51 0.23 -7.77 5.15
CA TYR A 51 0.27 -8.50 3.88
C TYR A 51 -0.39 -7.73 2.74
N ALA A 52 -1.26 -6.75 3.03
CA ALA A 52 -1.89 -5.89 2.04
C ALA A 52 -1.00 -4.67 1.66
N ILE A 53 0.23 -4.61 2.18
CA ILE A 53 1.19 -3.53 1.90
C ILE A 53 2.39 -4.10 1.14
N HIS A 54 2.61 -3.62 -0.09
CA HIS A 54 3.74 -4.03 -0.91
C HIS A 54 5.09 -3.68 -0.25
N LYS A 55 6.12 -4.50 -0.47
CA LYS A 55 7.43 -4.37 0.18
C LYS A 55 8.12 -3.02 -0.09
N ASP A 56 7.90 -2.47 -1.29
CA ASP A 56 8.53 -1.23 -1.76
C ASP A 56 7.60 -0.01 -1.60
N SER A 57 6.54 -0.12 -0.80
CA SER A 57 5.60 0.98 -0.58
C SER A 57 6.19 2.07 0.32
N TYR A 58 5.89 3.32 -0.03
CA TYR A 58 5.92 4.44 0.92
C TYR A 58 4.63 4.41 1.73
N VAL A 59 4.74 4.32 3.05
CA VAL A 59 3.60 4.16 3.95
C VAL A 59 3.34 5.45 4.70
N ILE A 60 2.07 5.80 4.84
CA ILE A 60 1.59 6.90 5.67
C ILE A 60 0.72 6.28 6.76
N VAL A 61 1.14 6.40 8.02
CA VAL A 61 0.41 5.89 9.18
C VAL A 61 -0.49 7.00 9.71
N LEU A 62 -1.79 6.75 9.70
CA LEU A 62 -2.78 7.67 10.25
C LEU A 62 -3.01 7.38 11.74
N GLY A 63 -2.96 8.44 12.53
CA GLY A 63 -3.23 8.38 13.97
C GLY A 63 -4.72 8.17 14.27
N PRO A 64 -5.04 7.66 15.46
CA PRO A 64 -6.42 7.44 15.88
C PRO A 64 -7.19 8.76 15.95
N ASN A 65 -8.51 8.69 15.83
CA ASN A 65 -9.43 9.82 16.08
C ASN A 65 -9.11 11.10 15.29
N GLY A 66 -8.60 10.97 14.06
CA GLY A 66 -8.33 12.12 13.20
C GLY A 66 -7.08 12.93 13.61
N MET A 67 -6.15 12.34 14.35
CA MET A 67 -4.88 12.97 14.72
C MET A 67 -3.94 13.26 13.52
N GLY A 68 -4.34 12.90 12.30
CA GLY A 68 -3.56 13.11 11.08
C GLY A 68 -2.45 12.08 10.93
N ILE A 69 -1.36 12.48 10.28
CA ILE A 69 -0.21 11.60 10.02
C ILE A 69 0.65 11.52 11.28
N VAL A 70 0.88 10.32 11.79
CA VAL A 70 1.73 10.08 12.98
C VAL A 70 3.11 9.53 12.62
N GLU A 71 3.24 8.90 11.46
CA GLU A 71 4.50 8.38 10.94
C GLU A 71 4.39 8.21 9.42
N GLN A 72 5.50 8.37 8.70
CA GLN A 72 5.56 8.08 7.27
C GLN A 72 7.00 7.72 6.87
N GLY A 73 7.15 6.89 5.85
CA GLY A 73 8.45 6.44 5.39
C GLY A 73 8.36 5.22 4.49
N TRP A 74 9.51 4.74 4.01
CA TRP A 74 9.54 3.48 3.28
C TRP A 74 9.23 2.32 4.22
N LYS A 75 8.43 1.34 3.76
CA LYS A 75 8.04 0.17 4.57
C LYS A 75 9.24 -0.49 5.26
N ALA A 76 10.36 -0.67 4.53
CA ALA A 76 11.57 -1.27 5.07
C ALA A 76 12.16 -0.47 6.25
N GLU A 77 12.15 0.86 6.18
CA GLU A 77 12.65 1.75 7.24
C GLU A 77 11.73 1.69 8.47
N LEU A 78 10.42 1.79 8.25
CA LEU A 78 9.43 1.74 9.33
C LEU A 78 9.42 0.39 10.04
N ALA A 79 9.51 -0.70 9.28
CA ALA A 79 9.57 -2.06 9.81
C ALA A 79 10.85 -2.31 10.62
N SER A 80 11.96 -1.66 10.26
CA SER A 80 13.24 -1.81 10.98
C SER A 80 13.25 -1.16 12.38
N ASN A 81 12.31 -0.24 12.66
CA ASN A 81 12.20 0.43 13.94
C ASN A 81 11.16 -0.28 14.84
N PRO A 82 11.57 -0.97 15.93
CA PRO A 82 10.64 -1.70 16.80
C PRO A 82 9.58 -0.81 17.48
N ASN A 83 9.83 0.49 17.55
CA ASN A 83 8.94 1.48 18.16
C ASN A 83 8.10 2.25 17.12
N SER A 84 8.17 1.91 15.84
CA SER A 84 7.37 2.56 14.80
C SER A 84 5.87 2.40 15.08
N ALA A 85 5.10 3.44 14.79
CA ALA A 85 3.64 3.36 14.80
C ALA A 85 3.15 2.34 13.76
N TYR A 86 3.88 2.18 12.65
CA TYR A 86 3.69 1.11 11.68
C TYR A 86 3.69 -0.28 12.33
N ASN A 87 4.75 -0.64 13.07
CA ASN A 87 4.86 -1.95 13.71
C ASN A 87 3.85 -2.15 14.84
N GLN A 88 3.42 -1.08 15.50
CA GLN A 88 2.39 -1.15 16.54
C GLN A 88 1.00 -1.48 15.96
N HIS A 89 0.74 -1.13 14.71
CA HIS A 89 -0.54 -1.39 14.05
C HIS A 89 -0.72 -2.85 13.61
N PHE A 90 0.38 -3.58 13.36
CA PHE A 90 0.36 -4.98 12.89
C PHE A 90 0.73 -5.99 13.98
N LYS A 91 0.64 -5.62 15.26
CA LYS A 91 1.08 -6.46 16.39
C LYS A 91 0.10 -7.58 16.81
N ASP A 92 -0.93 -7.85 16.01
CA ASP A 92 -1.93 -8.89 16.26
C ASP A 92 -1.69 -10.13 15.39
#